data_AF-A0A5D0VZS7-F1
#
_entry.id   AF-A0A5D0VZS7-F1
#
_cell.length_a   1.000
_cell.length_b   1.000
_cell.length_c   1.000
_cell.angle_alpha   90.00
_cell.angle_beta   90.00
_cell.angle_gamma   90.00
#
_symmetry.space_group_name_H-M   'P 1'
#
loop_
_entity.id
_entity.type
_entity.pdbx_description
1 polymer ?
#
loop_
_entity_poly.entity_id
_entity_poly.type
_entity_poly.pdbx_seq_one_letter_code
_entity_poly.pdbx_strand_id
1 'polypeptide(L)'
;LMAGSTGFDLVVPSASFLERQLTAGVFQPLDKSKLPEWKNLDPELLKLVAKHDPDNKFAMPYMWATTGIGYNVDKVKAVLGENAPVDSWDLILKPENLEKLKSCGVSFLDAPEEVFATVLNYLGKDPNSTK
;
A
#
# COMPACT_ATOMS: atom_id res chain seq x y z
N LEU A 1 0.88 -14.41 11.86
CA LEU A 1 0.40 -15.60 11.14
C LEU A 1 1.46 -16.70 11.10
N MET A 2 2.68 -16.38 10.65
CA MET A 2 3.75 -17.36 10.45
C MET A 2 4.20 -18.13 11.71
N ALA A 3 3.98 -17.59 12.91
CA ALA A 3 4.27 -18.30 14.16
C ALA A 3 3.31 -19.47 14.44
N GLY A 4 2.21 -19.61 13.69
CA GLY A 4 1.14 -20.56 13.98
C GLY A 4 0.27 -20.12 15.17
N SER A 5 -0.81 -20.86 15.41
CA SER A 5 -1.70 -20.73 16.58
C SER A 5 -2.06 -19.29 16.95
N THR A 6 -2.37 -18.45 15.96
CA THR A 6 -2.60 -17.02 16.20
C THR A 6 -3.90 -16.72 16.95
N GLY A 7 -4.82 -17.67 17.00
CA GLY A 7 -6.13 -17.51 17.65
C GLY A 7 -7.10 -16.59 16.89
N PHE A 8 -6.80 -16.26 15.63
CA PHE A 8 -7.65 -15.41 14.79
C PHE A 8 -8.34 -16.24 13.70
N ASP A 9 -9.65 -16.04 13.55
CA ASP A 9 -10.44 -16.65 12.48
C ASP A 9 -10.40 -15.85 11.17
N LEU A 10 -10.19 -14.53 11.27
CA LEU A 10 -10.11 -13.60 10.14
C LEU A 10 -8.95 -12.61 10.36
N VAL A 11 -8.22 -12.35 9.30
CA VAL A 11 -7.13 -11.36 9.24
C VAL A 11 -7.18 -10.63 7.90
N VAL A 12 -6.63 -9.42 7.86
CA VAL A 12 -6.72 -8.53 6.70
C VAL A 12 -5.31 -8.11 6.26
N PRO A 13 -4.53 -9.00 5.62
CA PRO A 13 -3.22 -8.63 5.07
C PRO A 13 -3.37 -7.72 3.84
N SER A 14 -2.33 -6.95 3.53
CA SER A 14 -2.21 -6.32 2.22
C SER A 14 -2.01 -7.38 1.12
N ALA A 15 -2.33 -7.04 -0.14
CA ALA A 15 -2.24 -7.98 -1.25
C ALA A 15 -0.81 -8.53 -1.47
N SER A 16 0.22 -7.69 -1.29
CA SER A 16 1.63 -8.08 -1.38
C SER A 16 2.03 -9.10 -0.30
N PHE A 17 1.54 -8.91 0.93
CA PHE A 17 1.81 -9.85 2.03
C PHE A 17 0.99 -11.14 1.89
N LEU A 18 -0.24 -11.05 1.39
CA LEU A 18 -1.09 -12.21 1.12
C LEU A 18 -0.37 -13.20 0.19
N GLU A 19 0.19 -12.74 -0.92
CA GLU A 19 0.92 -13.59 -1.87
C GLU A 19 2.02 -14.41 -1.19
N ARG A 20 2.84 -13.78 -0.35
CA ARG A 20 3.90 -14.45 0.40
C ARG A 20 3.33 -15.45 1.41
N GLN A 21 2.27 -15.08 2.10
CA GLN A 21 1.62 -15.93 3.11
C GLN A 21 0.92 -17.15 2.48
N LEU A 22 0.41 -17.02 1.25
CA LEU A 22 -0.16 -18.16 0.52
C LEU A 22 0.87 -19.26 0.27
N THR A 23 2.13 -18.89 0.00
CA THR A 23 3.21 -19.89 -0.16
C THR A 23 3.47 -20.71 1.12
N ALA A 24 3.13 -20.15 2.28
CA ALA A 24 3.25 -20.82 3.57
C ALA A 24 2.04 -21.67 3.96
N GLY A 25 0.96 -21.68 3.15
CA GLY A 25 -0.22 -22.50 3.40
C GLY A 25 -1.00 -22.13 4.67
N VAL A 26 -0.90 -20.87 5.12
CA VAL A 26 -1.52 -20.42 6.39
C VAL A 26 -3.00 -20.08 6.27
N PHE A 27 -3.58 -20.12 5.06
CA PHE A 27 -4.98 -19.80 4.79
C PHE A 27 -5.75 -20.99 4.25
N GLN A 28 -7.01 -21.13 4.67
CA GLN A 28 -7.95 -22.04 4.06
C GLN A 28 -8.60 -21.40 2.82
N PRO A 29 -8.95 -22.18 1.77
CA PRO A 29 -9.67 -21.64 0.63
C PRO A 29 -11.08 -21.18 1.03
N LEU A 30 -11.57 -20.12 0.39
CA LEU A 30 -12.91 -19.61 0.61
C LEU A 30 -13.94 -20.54 -0.04
N ASP A 31 -14.94 -20.95 0.76
CA ASP A 31 -16.15 -21.58 0.24
C ASP A 31 -17.09 -20.49 -0.29
N LYS A 32 -16.98 -20.17 -1.58
CA LYS A 32 -17.78 -19.13 -2.24
C LYS A 32 -19.28 -19.43 -2.22
N SER A 33 -19.71 -20.67 -1.99
CA SER A 33 -21.14 -21.00 -1.82
C SER A 33 -21.74 -20.37 -0.56
N LYS A 34 -20.90 -20.06 0.44
CA LYS A 34 -21.28 -19.38 1.68
C LYS A 34 -21.14 -17.86 1.60
N LEU A 35 -20.75 -17.33 0.44
CA LEU A 35 -20.55 -15.90 0.18
C LEU A 35 -21.53 -15.43 -0.91
N PRO A 36 -22.86 -15.40 -0.65
CA PRO A 36 -23.86 -15.09 -1.68
C PRO A 36 -23.71 -13.67 -2.27
N GLU A 37 -23.08 -12.77 -1.52
CA GLU A 37 -22.81 -11.39 -1.92
C GLU A 37 -21.49 -11.22 -2.69
N TRP A 38 -20.81 -12.31 -3.06
CA TRP A 38 -19.59 -12.25 -3.88
C TRP A 38 -19.80 -11.50 -5.21
N LYS A 39 -21.01 -11.58 -5.75
CA LYS A 39 -21.45 -10.87 -6.96
C LYS A 39 -21.36 -9.33 -6.84
N ASN A 40 -21.28 -8.78 -5.63
CA ASN A 40 -21.21 -7.33 -5.41
C ASN A 40 -19.78 -6.79 -5.50
N LEU A 41 -18.77 -7.67 -5.60
CA LEU A 41 -17.38 -7.28 -5.71
C LEU A 41 -17.09 -6.73 -7.11
N ASP A 42 -16.29 -5.66 -7.16
CA ASP A 42 -15.84 -5.06 -8.41
C ASP A 42 -14.97 -6.07 -9.19
N PRO A 43 -15.39 -6.47 -10.42
CA PRO A 43 -14.62 -7.40 -11.25
C PRO A 43 -13.22 -6.89 -11.61
N GLU A 44 -13.01 -5.58 -11.76
CA GLU A 44 -11.68 -5.03 -12.07
C GLU A 44 -10.76 -5.12 -10.86
N LEU A 45 -11.28 -4.86 -9.65
CA LEU A 45 -10.53 -5.06 -8.43
C LEU A 45 -10.20 -6.55 -8.21
N LEU A 46 -11.14 -7.46 -8.50
CA LEU A 46 -10.90 -8.90 -8.44
C LEU A 46 -9.76 -9.34 -9.36
N LYS A 47 -9.69 -8.81 -10.59
CA LYS A 47 -8.58 -9.07 -11.52
C LYS A 47 -7.23 -8.59 -10.99
N LEU A 48 -7.19 -7.46 -10.29
CA LEU A 48 -5.97 -6.96 -9.66
C LEU A 48 -5.52 -7.87 -8.51
N VAL A 49 -6.45 -8.25 -7.62
CA VAL A 49 -6.18 -9.18 -6.52
C VAL A 49 -5.76 -10.56 -7.03
N ALA A 50 -6.31 -10.99 -8.17
CA ALA A 50 -5.98 -12.30 -8.78
C ALA A 50 -4.51 -12.45 -9.19
N LYS A 51 -3.76 -11.33 -9.30
CA LYS A 51 -2.31 -11.37 -9.50
C LYS A 51 -1.55 -11.90 -8.28
N HIS A 52 -2.13 -11.76 -7.09
CA HIS A 52 -1.56 -12.20 -5.81
C HIS A 52 -2.24 -13.45 -5.25
N ASP A 53 -3.52 -13.66 -5.58
CA ASP A 53 -4.33 -14.83 -5.20
C ASP A 53 -5.08 -15.38 -6.43
N PRO A 54 -4.48 -16.31 -7.18
CA PRO A 54 -5.09 -16.86 -8.39
C PRO A 54 -6.53 -17.35 -8.16
N ASP A 55 -7.43 -16.98 -9.07
CA ASP A 55 -8.89 -17.24 -9.00
C ASP A 55 -9.60 -16.63 -7.77
N ASN A 56 -8.95 -15.72 -7.05
CA ASN A 56 -9.41 -15.17 -5.77
C ASN A 56 -9.87 -16.31 -4.83
N LYS A 57 -8.98 -17.30 -4.66
CA LYS A 57 -9.29 -18.57 -4.02
C LYS A 57 -9.29 -18.47 -2.49
N PHE A 58 -8.49 -17.58 -1.93
CA PHE A 58 -8.24 -17.49 -0.50
C PHE A 58 -8.68 -16.15 0.11
N ALA A 59 -8.78 -15.09 -0.69
CA ALA A 59 -9.09 -13.76 -0.20
C ALA A 59 -10.19 -13.04 -0.99
N MET A 60 -10.79 -12.04 -0.34
CA MET A 60 -11.75 -11.10 -0.89
C MET A 60 -11.25 -9.68 -0.60
N PRO A 61 -11.33 -8.73 -1.56
CA PRO A 61 -10.94 -7.35 -1.29
C PRO A 61 -11.87 -6.72 -0.25
N TYR A 62 -11.28 -6.01 0.72
CA TYR A 62 -12.03 -5.27 1.74
C TYR A 62 -12.00 -3.76 1.46
N MET A 63 -10.81 -3.15 1.54
CA MET A 63 -10.57 -1.76 1.20
C MET A 63 -9.25 -1.66 0.43
N TRP A 64 -9.12 -0.61 -0.37
CA TRP A 64 -7.88 -0.25 -1.03
C TRP A 64 -7.70 1.27 -0.96
N ALA A 65 -6.45 1.71 -0.99
CA ALA A 65 -6.08 3.11 -0.98
C ALA A 65 -4.75 3.28 -1.74
N THR A 66 -4.38 4.53 -1.96
CA THR A 66 -3.05 4.89 -2.47
C THR A 66 -2.20 5.46 -1.35
N THR A 67 -0.90 5.21 -1.43
CA THR A 67 0.09 5.91 -0.60
C THR A 67 0.42 7.23 -1.30
N GLY A 68 0.29 8.34 -0.57
CA GLY A 68 0.48 9.69 -1.10
C GLY A 68 0.97 10.65 -0.03
N ILE A 69 0.95 11.95 -0.33
CA ILE A 69 1.44 12.99 0.58
C ILE A 69 0.26 13.71 1.23
N GLY A 70 0.05 13.46 2.52
CA GLY A 70 -0.79 14.30 3.37
C GLY A 70 0.04 15.47 3.92
N TYR A 71 -0.45 16.71 3.78
CA TYR A 71 0.29 17.88 4.24
C TYR A 71 -0.63 18.97 4.81
N ASN A 72 -0.07 19.83 5.65
CA ASN A 72 -0.73 21.04 6.13
C ASN A 72 -0.44 22.20 5.16
N VAL A 73 -1.48 22.68 4.48
CA VAL A 73 -1.39 23.70 3.43
C VAL A 73 -0.68 24.96 3.91
N ASP A 74 -1.11 25.51 5.05
CA ASP A 74 -0.56 26.77 5.58
C ASP A 74 0.91 26.63 5.98
N LYS A 75 1.28 25.51 6.63
CA LYS A 75 2.66 25.28 7.06
C LYS A 75 3.61 25.03 5.91
N VAL A 76 3.18 24.26 4.89
CA VAL A 76 4.00 24.04 3.69
C VAL A 76 4.20 25.36 2.95
N LYS A 77 3.13 26.13 2.76
CA LYS A 77 3.19 27.45 2.11
C LYS A 77 4.06 28.45 2.87
N ALA A 78 4.03 28.45 4.20
CA ALA A 78 4.90 29.33 5.01
C ALA A 78 6.40 29.01 4.85
N VAL A 79 6.73 27.75 4.54
CA VAL A 79 8.13 27.26 4.47
C VAL A 79 8.67 27.25 3.03
N LEU A 80 7.84 26.89 2.05
CA LEU A 80 8.22 26.71 0.66
C LEU A 80 7.62 27.77 -0.30
N GLY A 81 6.66 28.57 0.16
CA GLY A 81 5.95 29.56 -0.65
C GLY A 81 4.73 28.99 -1.39
N GLU A 82 4.07 29.85 -2.16
CA GLU A 82 2.86 29.53 -2.95
C GLU A 82 3.08 28.43 -4.00
N ASN A 83 4.31 28.31 -4.50
CA ASN A 83 4.68 27.41 -5.60
C ASN A 83 5.32 26.11 -5.09
N ALA A 84 5.01 25.69 -3.87
CA ALA A 84 5.47 24.42 -3.33
C ALA A 84 4.99 23.27 -4.24
N PRO A 85 5.84 22.28 -4.58
CA PRO A 85 5.50 21.20 -5.52
C PRO A 85 4.63 20.11 -4.86
N VAL A 86 3.46 20.49 -4.33
CA VAL A 86 2.58 19.63 -3.51
C VAL A 86 1.88 18.51 -4.29
N ASP A 87 1.99 18.54 -5.62
CA ASP A 87 1.52 17.53 -6.56
C ASP A 87 2.62 16.57 -7.03
N SER A 88 3.83 16.67 -6.45
CA SER A 88 4.99 15.87 -6.82
C SER A 88 5.70 15.28 -5.60
N TRP A 89 6.29 14.09 -5.79
CA TRP A 89 7.20 13.49 -4.82
C TRP A 89 8.46 14.33 -4.57
N ASP A 90 8.77 15.28 -5.46
CA ASP A 90 9.78 16.31 -5.24
C ASP A 90 9.60 17.04 -3.90
N LEU A 91 8.37 17.17 -3.39
CA LEU A 91 8.10 17.82 -2.11
C LEU A 91 8.92 17.20 -0.96
N ILE A 92 9.07 15.87 -0.96
CA ILE A 92 9.72 15.14 0.14
C ILE A 92 10.96 14.35 -0.28
N LEU A 93 11.18 14.11 -1.58
CA LEU A 93 12.32 13.35 -2.08
C LEU A 93 13.48 14.23 -2.59
N LYS A 94 13.25 15.54 -2.78
CA LYS A 94 14.33 16.50 -3.03
C LYS A 94 14.88 17.05 -1.71
N PRO A 95 16.20 16.92 -1.44
CA PRO A 95 16.80 17.39 -0.20
C PRO A 95 16.52 18.87 0.10
N GLU A 96 16.55 19.74 -0.92
CA GLU A 96 16.33 21.18 -0.77
C GLU A 96 14.93 21.55 -0.26
N ASN A 97 13.92 20.72 -0.55
CA ASN A 97 12.57 20.88 -0.03
C ASN A 97 12.48 20.28 1.39
N LEU A 98 13.00 19.06 1.54
CA LEU A 98 12.94 18.33 2.80
C LEU A 98 13.68 19.04 3.95
N GLU A 99 14.83 19.67 3.66
CA GLU A 99 15.59 20.47 4.61
C GLU A 99 14.78 21.62 5.20
N LYS A 100 13.96 22.28 4.38
CA LYS A 100 13.08 23.37 4.84
C LYS A 100 11.89 22.81 5.62
N LEU A 101 11.25 21.75 5.11
CA LEU A 101 10.10 21.09 5.73
C LEU A 101 10.45 20.46 7.09
N LYS A 102 11.72 20.13 7.35
CA LYS A 102 12.19 19.68 8.66
C LYS A 102 11.74 20.60 9.80
N SER A 103 11.63 21.90 9.55
CA SER A 103 11.19 22.89 10.54
C SER A 103 9.73 22.72 11.00
N CYS A 104 8.87 22.15 10.16
CA CYS A 104 7.45 21.93 10.46
C CYS A 104 7.07 20.45 10.69
N GLY A 105 8.04 19.55 10.54
CA GLY A 105 7.92 18.11 10.78
C GLY A 105 7.57 17.33 9.52
N VAL A 106 8.28 16.22 9.30
CA VAL A 106 8.03 15.28 8.21
C VAL A 106 8.08 13.87 8.80
N SER A 107 7.14 13.03 8.40
CA SER A 107 7.06 11.63 8.81
C SER A 107 6.87 10.74 7.60
N PHE A 108 7.53 9.59 7.62
CA PHE A 108 7.37 8.53 6.62
C PHE A 108 6.71 7.33 7.29
N LEU A 109 6.05 6.50 6.49
CA LEU A 109 5.54 5.22 6.96
C LEU A 109 6.72 4.32 7.36
N ASP A 110 6.61 3.66 8.51
CA ASP A 110 7.50 2.55 8.87
C ASP A 110 7.05 1.27 8.15
N ALA A 111 7.04 1.36 6.81
CA ALA A 111 6.54 0.34 5.89
C ALA A 111 7.50 0.28 4.70
N PRO A 112 8.58 -0.52 4.77
CA PRO A 112 9.63 -0.51 3.75
C PRO A 112 9.09 -0.90 2.37
N GLU A 113 8.14 -1.84 2.29
CA GLU A 113 7.56 -2.24 1.00
C GLU A 113 6.86 -1.06 0.29
N GLU A 114 6.18 -0.19 1.04
CA GLU A 114 5.52 1.01 0.47
C GLU A 114 6.51 2.13 0.15
N VAL A 115 7.46 2.39 1.06
CA VAL A 115 8.43 3.49 0.90
C VAL A 115 9.40 3.19 -0.23
N PHE A 116 9.95 1.97 -0.31
CA PHE A 116 10.88 1.61 -1.37
C PHE A 116 10.19 1.60 -2.75
N ALA A 117 8.99 1.05 -2.86
CA ALA A 117 8.23 1.08 -4.11
C ALA A 117 8.00 2.51 -4.58
N THR A 118 7.64 3.42 -3.67
CA THR A 118 7.45 4.84 -3.96
C THR A 118 8.73 5.50 -4.49
N VAL A 119 9.87 5.25 -3.83
CA VAL A 119 11.17 5.82 -4.24
C VAL A 119 11.65 5.22 -5.57
N LEU A 120 11.48 3.91 -5.79
CA LEU A 120 11.80 3.29 -7.07
C LEU A 120 11.00 3.91 -8.20
N ASN A 121 9.69 4.08 -8.01
CA ASN A 121 8.82 4.74 -8.97
C ASN A 121 9.26 6.19 -9.25
N TYR A 122 9.62 6.95 -8.21
CA TYR A 122 10.16 8.31 -8.35
C TYR A 122 11.45 8.35 -9.19
N LEU A 123 12.32 7.36 -9.02
CA LEU A 123 13.55 7.20 -9.78
C LEU A 123 13.33 6.62 -11.20
N GLY A 124 12.08 6.44 -11.64
CA GLY A 124 11.74 5.85 -12.94
C GLY A 124 12.07 4.36 -13.05
N LYS A 125 12.24 3.68 -11.91
CA LYS A 125 12.48 2.23 -11.81
C LYS A 125 11.16 1.50 -11.58
N ASP A 126 11.17 0.19 -11.79
CA ASP A 126 10.01 -0.67 -11.52
C ASP A 126 9.74 -0.73 -10.00
N PRO A 127 8.58 -0.27 -9.51
CA PRO A 127 8.23 -0.34 -8.09
C PRO A 127 8.00 -1.77 -7.59
N ASN A 128 7.81 -2.75 -8.49
CA ASN A 128 7.64 -4.17 -8.16
C ASN A 128 8.96 -4.95 -8.33
N SER A 129 10.11 -4.28 -8.34
CA SER A 129 11.39 -4.94 -8.54
C SER A 129 11.68 -5.98 -7.46
N THR A 130 12.17 -7.14 -7.90
CA THR A 130 12.58 -8.26 -7.04
C THR A 130 14.10 -8.42 -6.94
N LYS A 131 14.86 -7.43 -7.44
CA LYS A 131 16.33 -7.44 -7.54
C LYS A 131 16.97 -6.43 -6.59
#